data_AF-A0A497R8G1-F1
#
_entry.id   AF-A0A497R8G1-F1
#
_cell.length_a   1.000
_cell.length_b   1.000
_cell.length_c   1.000
_cell.angle_alpha   90.00
_cell.angle_beta   90.00
_cell.angle_gamma   90.00
#
_symmetry.space_group_name_H-M   'P 1'
#
loop_
_entity.id
_entity.type
_entity.pdbx_description
1 polymer ?
#
loop_
_entity_poly.entity_id
_entity_poly.type
_entity_poly.pdbx_seq_one_letter_code
_entity_poly.pdbx_strand_id
1 'polypeptide(L)' 'MAYLATIHCVVCDETKEEVIGAGALRNVCGSCMRAENKKREVMHLKGLEALTTEERLKRIESWIYNYKPHREPRC' A
#
# COMPACT_ATOMS: atom_id res chain seq x y z
N MET A 1 4.60 -5.15 18.66
CA MET A 1 3.53 -4.72 19.60
C MET A 1 2.61 -3.75 18.87
N ALA A 2 1.33 -3.71 19.20
CA ALA A 2 0.37 -2.74 18.68
C ALA A 2 -0.35 -2.06 19.84
N TYR A 3 -0.77 -0.81 19.66
CA TYR A 3 -1.46 -0.03 20.69
C TYR A 3 -2.62 0.74 20.07
N LEU A 4 -3.63 1.06 20.87
CA LEU A 4 -4.72 1.94 20.47
C LEU A 4 -4.22 3.38 20.55
N ALA A 5 -4.40 4.14 19.47
CA ALA A 5 -4.06 5.55 19.44
C ALA A 5 -5.17 6.37 18.79
N THR A 6 -5.36 7.57 19.32
CA THR A 6 -6.23 8.59 18.74
C THR A 6 -5.44 9.34 17.66
N ILE A 7 -5.93 9.31 16.43
CA ILE A 7 -5.32 9.92 15.26
C ILE A 7 -6.28 10.99 14.73
N HIS A 8 -5.78 12.21 14.57
CA HIS A 8 -6.45 13.23 13.78
C HIS A 8 -5.99 13.12 12.32
N CYS A 9 -6.93 12.85 11.41
CA CYS A 9 -6.62 12.58 10.01
C CYS A 9 -6.60 13.86 9.18
N VAL A 10 -5.45 14.23 8.60
CA VAL A 10 -5.32 15.43 7.77
C VAL A 10 -6.09 15.37 6.43
N VAL A 11 -6.60 14.20 6.04
CA VAL A 11 -7.29 14.00 4.75
C VAL A 11 -8.81 14.15 4.88
N CYS A 12 -9.38 13.60 5.95
CA CYS A 12 -10.83 13.66 6.18
C CYS A 12 -11.21 14.58 7.34
N ASP A 13 -10.22 15.19 8.00
CA ASP A 13 -10.37 16.10 9.15
C ASP A 13 -11.09 15.49 10.37
N GLU A 14 -11.19 14.17 10.40
CA GLU A 14 -11.83 13.42 11.48
C GLU A 14 -10.80 12.87 12.46
N THR A 15 -11.17 12.86 13.75
CA THR A 15 -10.41 12.21 14.82
C THR A 15 -10.95 10.79 15.04
N LYS A 16 -10.07 9.79 15.01
CA LYS A 16 -10.44 8.37 15.10
C LYS A 16 -9.52 7.63 16.06
N GLU A 17 -10.04 6.62 16.74
CA GLU A 17 -9.23 5.67 17.48
C GLU A 17 -8.90 4.46 16.59
N GLU A 18 -7.61 4.18 16.43
CA GLU A 18 -7.15 3.07 15.61
C GLU A 18 -6.03 2.30 16.30
N VAL A 19 -6.00 0.99 16.07
CA VAL A 19 -4.86 0.16 16.48
C VAL A 19 -3.71 0.38 15.51
N ILE A 20 -2.55 0.75 16.03
CA ILE A 20 -1.36 1.03 15.24
C ILE A 20 -0.18 0.18 15.72
N GLY A 21 0.62 -0.30 14.77
CA GLY A 21 1.84 -1.04 15.08
C GLY A 21 2.89 -0.13 15.73
N ALA A 22 3.74 -0.70 16.59
CA ALA A 22 4.89 -0.02 17.14
C ALA A 22 5.76 0.56 16.00
N GLY A 23 6.04 1.86 16.07
CA GLY A 23 6.81 2.60 15.05
C GLY A 23 5.99 3.21 13.90
N ALA A 24 4.69 2.92 13.80
CA ALA A 24 3.83 3.52 12.78
C ALA A 24 3.15 4.79 13.32
N LEU A 25 3.86 5.92 13.33
CA LEU A 25 3.24 7.23 13.48
C LEU A 25 2.64 7.65 12.13
N ARG A 26 1.34 7.94 12.10
CA ARG A 26 0.65 8.36 10.87
C ARG A 26 -0.34 9.49 11.16
N ASN A 27 -0.35 10.48 10.27
CA ASN A 27 -1.29 11.61 10.31
C ASN A 27 -2.51 11.37 9.41
N VAL A 28 -2.62 10.18 8.81
CA VAL A 28 -3.70 9.76 7.94
C VAL A 28 -4.32 8.51 8.54
N CYS A 29 -5.63 8.52 8.76
CA CYS A 29 -6.33 7.35 9.29
C CYS A 29 -6.27 6.18 8.30
N GLY A 30 -6.40 4.96 8.82
CA GLY A 30 -6.34 3.73 8.03
C GLY A 30 -7.39 3.68 6.92
N SER A 31 -8.56 4.29 7.12
CA SER A 31 -9.60 4.34 6.08
C SER A 31 -9.17 5.17 4.85
N CYS A 32 -8.66 6.38 5.04
CA CYS A 32 -8.14 7.22 3.97
C CYS A 32 -6.94 6.58 3.27
N MET A 33 -6.05 5.94 4.05
CA MET A 33 -4.90 5.23 3.50
C MET A 33 -5.31 4.06 2.60
N ARG A 34 -6.29 3.25 3.02
CA ARG A 34 -6.85 2.17 2.20
C ARG A 34 -7.51 2.69 0.94
N ALA A 35 -8.24 3.80 1.03
CA ALA A 35 -8.87 4.42 -0.14
C ALA A 35 -7.84 4.89 -1.16
N GLU A 36 -6.75 5.52 -0.71
CA GLU A 36 -5.66 5.96 -1.57
C GLU A 36 -4.91 4.78 -2.21
N ASN A 37 -4.60 3.74 -1.43
CA ASN A 37 -3.98 2.53 -1.96
C ASN A 37 -4.86 1.86 -3.03
N LYS A 38 -6.18 1.80 -2.79
CA LYS A 38 -7.13 1.27 -3.78
C LYS A 38 -7.16 2.12 -5.05
N LYS A 39 -7.10 3.45 -4.96
CA LYS A 39 -7.00 4.33 -6.14
C LYS A 39 -5.73 4.05 -6.93
N ARG A 40 -4.58 3.92 -6.26
CA ARG A 40 -3.30 3.60 -6.89
C ARG A 40 -3.33 2.24 -7.58
N GLU A 41 -3.92 1.24 -6.92
CA GLU A 41 -4.12 -0.09 -7.50
C GLU A 41 -4.99 -0.02 -8.76
N VAL A 42 -6.13 0.66 -8.72
CA VAL A 42 -6.99 0.84 -9.89
C VAL A 42 -6.28 1.59 -11.01
N MET A 43 -5.53 2.65 -10.72
CA MET A 43 -4.76 3.37 -11.74
C MET A 43 -3.66 2.49 -12.35
N HIS A 44 -2.98 1.70 -11.52
CA HIS A 44 -1.98 0.75 -11.98
C HIS A 44 -2.60 -0.30 -12.91
N LEU A 45 -3.71 -0.91 -12.50
CA LEU A 45 -4.44 -1.91 -13.29
C LEU A 45 -4.98 -1.32 -14.60
N LYS A 46 -5.57 -0.12 -14.59
CA LYS A 46 -5.98 0.58 -15.81
C LYS A 46 -4.80 0.86 -16.74
N GLY A 47 -3.64 1.23 -16.19
CA GLY A 47 -2.41 1.40 -16.96
C GLY A 47 -1.91 0.10 -17.59
N LEU A 48 -2.31 -1.07 -17.07
CA LEU A 48 -2.04 -2.38 -17.66
C LEU A 48 -3.10 -2.81 -18.68
N GLU A 49 -4.35 -2.34 -18.58
CA GLU A 49 -5.40 -2.60 -19.59
C GLU A 49 -5.11 -1.91 -20.91
N ALA A 50 -4.44 -0.75 -20.88
CA ALA A 50 -4.01 -0.03 -22.09
C ALA A 50 -2.85 -0.71 -22.83
N LEU A 51 -2.28 -1.78 -22.26
CA LEU A 51 -1.17 -2.52 -22.85
C LEU A 51 -1.68 -3.72 -23.64
N THR A 52 -0.97 -4.02 -24.74
CA THR A 52 -1.12 -5.28 -25.43
C THR A 52 -0.73 -6.46 -24.53
N THR A 53 -1.20 -7.66 -24.86
CA THR A 53 -0.87 -8.89 -24.11
C THR A 53 0.65 -9.09 -23.97
N GLU A 54 1.42 -8.80 -25.02
CA GLU A 54 2.89 -8.91 -25.02
C GLU A 54 3.55 -7.92 -24.06
N GLU A 55 3.07 -6.68 -24.01
CA GLU A 55 3.61 -5.65 -23.10
C GLU A 55 3.30 -5.97 -21.64
N ARG A 56 2.12 -6.54 -21.35
CA ARG A 56 1.77 -7.03 -20.01
C ARG A 56 2.70 -8.15 -19.57
N LEU A 57 2.99 -9.11 -20.46
CA LEU A 57 3.89 -10.24 -20.17
C LEU A 57 5.31 -9.76 -19.85
N LYS A 58 5.90 -8.88 -20.68
CA LYS A 58 7.23 -8.31 -20.42
C LYS A 58 7.33 -7.60 -19.07
N ARG A 59 6.26 -6.93 -18.65
CA ARG A 59 6.22 -6.19 -17.38
C ARG A 59 6.12 -7.12 -16.18
N ILE A 60 5.36 -8.21 -16.30
CA ILE A 60 5.30 -9.27 -15.28
C ILE A 60 6.64 -9.99 -15.16
N GLU A 61 7.25 -10.36 -16.29
CA GLU A 61 8.58 -10.98 -16.32
C GLU A 61 9.63 -10.08 -15.65
N SER A 62 9.67 -8.79 -16.01
CA SER A 62 10.56 -7.82 -15.39
C SER A 62 10.34 -7.69 -13.88
N TRP A 63 9.08 -7.72 -13.44
CA TRP A 63 8.76 -7.69 -12.01
C TRP A 63 9.26 -8.95 -11.29
N ILE A 64 9.05 -10.13 -11.85
CA ILE A 64 9.55 -11.41 -11.29
C ILE A 64 11.08 -11.42 -11.24
N TYR A 65 11.76 -11.02 -12.31
CA TYR A 65 13.22 -10.98 -12.36
C TYR A 65 13.83 -10.01 -11.35
N ASN A 66 13.18 -8.88 -11.11
CA ASN A 66 13.62 -7.90 -10.13
C ASN A 66 13.09 -8.16 -8.72
N TYR A 67 12.25 -9.19 -8.55
CA TYR A 67 11.72 -9.56 -7.26
C TYR A 67 12.83 -10.18 -6.40
N LYS A 68 13.42 -9.37 -5.52
CA LYS A 68 14.29 -9.85 -4.45
C LYS A 68 13.41 -10.20 -3.25
N PRO A 69 13.16 -11.48 -2.92
CA PRO A 69 12.47 -11.81 -1.69
C PRO A 69 13.26 -11.20 -0.53
N HIS A 70 12.58 -10.48 0.36
CA HIS A 70 13.17 -10.09 1.63
C HIS A 70 13.64 -11.39 2.31
N ARG A 71 14.96 -11.58 2.38
CA ARG A 71 15.52 -12.63 3.24
C ARG A 71 15.15 -12.24 4.66
N GLU A 72 14.18 -12.91 5.24
CA GLU A 72 13.95 -12.85 6.69
C GLU A 72 15.28 -13.19 7.39
N PRO A 73 15.70 -12.42 8.40
CA PRO A 73 16.83 -12.82 9.22
C PRO A 73 16.42 -14.12 9.92
N ARG A 74 17.11 -15.21 9.58
CA ARG A 74 17.01 -16.46 10.34
C ARG A 74 17.55 -16.18 11.74
N CYS A 75 16.66 -16.17 12.74
CA CYS A 75 17.01 -16.35 14.13
C CYS A 75 17.47 -17.80 14.36
#